data_AF-A0A8I1A9U1-F1
#
_entry.id   AF-A0A8I1A9U1-F1
#
_cell.length_a   1.000
_cell.length_b   1.000
_cell.length_c   1.000
_cell.angle_alpha   90.00
_cell.angle_beta   90.00
_cell.angle_gamma   90.00
#
_symmetry.space_group_name_H-M   'P 1'
#
loop_
_entity.id
_entity.type
_entity.pdbx_description
1 polymer ?
#
loop_
_entity_poly.entity_id
_entity_poly.type
_entity_poly.pdbx_seq_one_letter_code
_entity_poly.pdbx_strand_id
1 'polypeptide(L)'
;MAYRPHITDARQVFSDDEIVGLMPKNFSFVAKLIGVEASLQLIDAYGGTSIFIPNKYALNIDHDISRVISLKKLQLLSEQLGNNSIEIPMGSPIFVAMRNRMVRDLAKKESKAKIARKFGVTQRTIRSIVNAEEKLKLNEDPNYDLFSN
;
A
#
# COMPACT_ATOMS: atom_id res chain seq x y z
N MET A 1 -24.23 -5.56 -3.07
CA MET A 1 -23.11 -4.81 -2.46
C MET A 1 -21.86 -5.07 -3.29
N ALA A 2 -21.20 -4.05 -3.82
CA ALA A 2 -19.96 -4.23 -4.57
C ALA A 2 -18.82 -4.57 -3.59
N TYR A 3 -18.05 -5.62 -3.87
CA TYR A 3 -16.90 -6.00 -3.06
C TYR A 3 -15.81 -4.93 -3.14
N ARG A 4 -15.44 -4.36 -1.98
CA ARG A 4 -14.32 -3.44 -1.84
C ARG A 4 -13.23 -4.16 -1.03
N PRO A 5 -12.05 -4.44 -1.62
CA PRO A 5 -10.95 -5.02 -0.87
C PRO A 5 -10.48 -4.03 0.21
N HIS A 6 -10.24 -4.52 1.43
CA HIS A 6 -9.63 -3.73 2.49
C HIS A 6 -8.11 -3.77 2.35
N ILE A 7 -7.42 -2.67 2.64
CA ILE A 7 -5.96 -2.59 2.47
C ILE A 7 -5.21 -3.51 3.43
N THR A 8 -5.81 -3.82 4.58
CA THR A 8 -5.31 -4.80 5.55
C THR A 8 -5.24 -6.21 4.98
N ASP A 9 -6.07 -6.54 3.97
CA ASP A 9 -6.07 -7.86 3.33
C ASP A 9 -4.91 -7.99 2.31
N ALA A 10 -4.14 -6.93 2.05
CA ALA A 10 -3.04 -6.94 1.09
C ALA A 10 -2.00 -8.02 1.40
N ARG A 11 -1.75 -8.31 2.68
CA ARG A 11 -0.81 -9.36 3.12
C ARG A 11 -1.26 -10.78 2.81
N GLN A 12 -2.56 -11.02 2.61
CA GLN A 12 -3.06 -12.33 2.20
C GLN A 12 -2.83 -12.60 0.71
N VAL A 13 -2.63 -11.53 -0.07
CA VAL A 13 -2.60 -11.56 -1.52
C VAL A 13 -1.20 -11.30 -2.08
N PHE A 14 -0.33 -10.58 -1.37
CA PHE A 14 1.01 -10.18 -1.83
C PHE A 14 2.09 -10.48 -0.79
N SER A 15 3.31 -10.72 -1.27
CA SER A 15 4.50 -10.78 -0.43
C SER A 15 4.89 -9.37 0.06
N ASP A 16 5.53 -9.30 1.24
CA ASP A 16 5.90 -8.02 1.86
C ASP A 16 6.77 -7.14 0.93
N ASP A 17 7.67 -7.73 0.13
CA ASP A 17 8.51 -7.00 -0.83
C ASP A 17 7.71 -6.42 -2.02
N GLU A 18 6.70 -7.14 -2.51
CA GLU A 18 5.82 -6.67 -3.58
C GLU A 18 5.00 -5.45 -3.13
N ILE A 19 4.56 -5.47 -1.87
CA ILE A 19 3.79 -4.37 -1.27
C ILE A 19 4.65 -3.11 -1.17
N VAL A 20 5.91 -3.24 -0.74
CA VAL A 20 6.85 -2.11 -0.68
C VAL A 20 7.13 -1.54 -2.07
N GLY A 21 7.26 -2.39 -3.09
CA GLY A 21 7.48 -1.96 -4.48
C GLY A 21 6.30 -1.22 -5.12
N LEU A 22 5.07 -1.48 -4.66
CA LEU A 22 3.85 -0.79 -5.09
C LEU A 22 3.65 0.58 -4.41
N MET A 23 4.38 0.85 -3.33
CA MET A 23 4.30 2.12 -2.63
C MET A 23 5.10 3.22 -3.35
N PRO A 24 4.68 4.49 -3.25
CA PRO A 24 5.50 5.62 -3.66
C PRO A 24 6.83 5.63 -2.93
N LYS A 25 7.90 6.08 -3.59
CA LYS A 25 9.28 6.06 -3.05
C LYS A 25 9.41 6.71 -1.67
N ASN A 26 8.72 7.83 -1.46
CA ASN A 26 8.76 8.55 -0.19
C ASN A 26 8.24 7.70 0.97
N PHE A 27 7.27 6.81 0.72
CA PHE A 27 6.65 5.98 1.74
C PHE A 27 7.23 4.55 1.80
N SER A 28 7.89 4.08 0.73
CA SER A 28 8.56 2.77 0.73
C SER A 28 9.70 2.72 1.77
N PHE A 29 10.40 3.84 2.00
CA PHE A 29 11.38 3.95 3.08
C PHE A 29 10.74 3.78 4.46
N VAL A 30 9.61 4.44 4.70
CA VAL A 30 8.83 4.31 5.95
C VAL A 30 8.42 2.85 6.14
N ALA A 31 7.92 2.18 5.11
CA ALA A 31 7.51 0.77 5.17
C ALA A 31 8.65 -0.20 5.47
N LYS A 32 9.86 0.08 4.98
CA LYS A 32 11.06 -0.68 5.35
C LYS A 32 11.45 -0.47 6.81
N LEU A 33 11.20 0.72 7.37
CA LEU A 33 11.56 1.07 8.75
C LEU A 33 10.57 0.53 9.80
N ILE A 34 9.26 0.70 9.60
CA ILE A 34 8.22 0.27 10.57
C ILE A 34 7.64 -1.12 10.28
N GLY A 35 7.95 -1.67 9.11
CA GLY A 35 7.37 -2.89 8.58
C GLY A 35 6.04 -2.65 7.86
N VAL A 36 5.74 -3.55 6.93
CA VAL A 36 4.60 -3.44 6.00
C VAL A 36 3.25 -3.32 6.74
N GLU A 37 3.06 -4.10 7.81
CA GLU A 37 1.80 -4.10 8.57
C GLU A 37 1.44 -2.73 9.15
N ALA A 38 2.40 -2.08 9.78
CA ALA A 38 2.20 -0.76 10.38
C ALA A 38 1.99 0.31 9.31
N SER A 39 2.66 0.17 8.17
CA SER A 39 2.46 1.04 7.01
C SER A 39 1.06 0.91 6.41
N LEU A 40 0.52 -0.31 6.31
CA LEU A 40 -0.85 -0.51 5.81
C LEU A 40 -1.88 0.07 6.79
N GLN A 41 -1.67 -0.11 8.10
CA GLN A 41 -2.52 0.51 9.13
C GLN A 41 -2.49 2.04 9.08
N LEU A 42 -1.33 2.62 8.83
CA LEU A 42 -1.19 4.06 8.59
C LEU A 42 -1.99 4.55 7.39
N ILE A 43 -1.89 3.83 6.27
CA ILE A 43 -2.60 4.21 5.05
C ILE A 43 -4.12 4.08 5.25
N ASP A 44 -4.58 3.07 5.97
CA ASP A 44 -6.00 2.88 6.24
C ASP A 44 -6.57 4.01 7.12
N ALA A 45 -5.83 4.41 8.15
CA ALA A 45 -6.26 5.44 9.09
C ALA A 45 -6.10 6.87 8.56
N TYR A 46 -5.03 7.15 7.82
CA TYR A 46 -4.60 8.52 7.49
C TYR A 46 -4.25 8.72 6.01
N GLY A 47 -4.64 7.79 5.15
CA GLY A 47 -4.39 7.88 3.71
C GLY A 47 -4.84 9.21 3.12
N GLY A 48 -3.96 9.88 2.38
CA GLY A 48 -4.23 11.17 1.74
C GLY A 48 -4.02 12.39 2.63
N THR A 49 -3.46 12.21 3.84
CA THR A 49 -3.14 13.31 4.76
C THR A 49 -1.63 13.46 5.00
N SER A 50 -1.23 14.64 5.46
CA SER A 50 0.13 14.90 5.95
C SER A 50 0.11 14.80 7.48
N ILE A 51 0.95 13.92 8.03
CA ILE A 51 1.08 13.74 9.48
C ILE A 51 2.40 14.31 9.96
N PHE A 52 2.34 15.12 11.02
CA PHE A 52 3.51 15.55 11.75
C PHE A 52 4.04 14.45 12.68
N ILE A 53 5.32 14.11 12.55
CA ILE A 53 5.99 13.15 13.42
C ILE A 53 6.67 13.91 14.57
N PRO A 54 6.21 13.75 15.82
CA PRO A 54 6.84 14.40 16.96
C PRO A 54 8.26 13.85 17.20
N ASN A 55 9.12 14.67 17.82
CA ASN A 55 10.46 14.24 18.25
C ASN A 55 10.39 13.20 19.38
N LYS A 56 11.45 12.41 19.54
CA LYS A 56 11.61 11.35 20.55
C LYS A 56 11.34 11.84 21.96
N TYR A 57 11.68 13.10 22.23
CA TYR A 57 11.50 13.75 23.54
C TYR A 57 10.09 14.30 23.78
N ALA A 58 9.28 14.46 22.73
CA ALA A 58 7.91 14.97 22.79
C ALA A 58 6.85 13.86 22.66
N LEU A 59 7.28 12.60 22.77
CA LEU A 59 6.44 11.42 22.62
C LEU A 59 5.66 11.15 23.90
N ASN A 60 4.42 11.64 23.96
CA ASN A 60 3.45 11.22 24.96
C ASN A 60 2.96 9.80 24.65
N ILE A 61 2.62 9.06 25.72
CA ILE A 61 2.17 7.67 25.65
C ILE A 61 0.88 7.54 24.82
N ASP A 62 -0.01 8.53 24.90
CA ASP A 62 -1.26 8.64 24.13
C ASP A 62 -1.10 9.61 22.95
N HIS A 63 -0.47 9.15 21.87
CA HIS A 63 -0.47 9.86 20.60
C HIS A 63 -1.41 9.16 19.62
N ASP A 64 -2.18 9.87 18.81
CA ASP A 64 -3.14 9.23 17.88
C ASP A 64 -2.46 8.28 16.88
N ILE A 65 -1.18 8.53 16.59
CA ILE A 65 -0.32 7.65 15.77
C ILE A 65 0.10 6.40 16.56
N SER A 66 0.33 6.49 17.88
CA SER A 66 0.75 5.34 18.70
C SER A 66 -0.34 4.28 18.82
N ARG A 67 -1.61 4.70 18.75
CA ARG A 67 -2.79 3.82 18.70
C ARG A 67 -2.84 2.98 17.42
N VAL A 68 -2.27 3.49 16.32
CA VAL A 68 -2.30 2.84 15.01
C VAL A 68 -1.07 1.95 14.80
N ILE A 69 0.13 2.41 15.15
CA ILE A 69 1.41 1.77 14.76
C ILE A 69 2.13 1.09 15.94
N SER A 70 1.60 1.18 17.15
CA SER A 70 2.30 0.84 18.39
C SER A 70 3.48 1.78 18.72
N LEU A 71 3.69 2.00 20.02
CA LEU A 71 4.65 2.98 20.54
C LEU A 71 6.11 2.70 20.13
N LYS A 72 6.53 1.43 20.05
CA LYS A 72 7.90 1.05 19.62
C LYS A 72 8.21 1.46 18.19
N LYS A 73 7.27 1.29 17.26
CA LYS A 73 7.46 1.65 15.85
C LYS A 73 7.39 3.16 15.65
N LEU A 74 6.58 3.85 16.44
CA LEU A 74 6.55 5.31 16.46
C LEU A 74 7.87 5.91 16.97
N GLN A 75 8.52 5.28 17.95
CA GLN A 75 9.86 5.68 18.39
C GLN A 75 10.89 5.55 17.27
N LEU A 76 10.87 4.45 16.49
CA LEU A 76 11.75 4.27 15.33
C LEU A 76 11.51 5.35 14.26
N LEU A 77 10.24 5.69 13.99
CA LEU A 77 9.91 6.78 13.08
C LEU A 77 10.43 8.12 13.57
N SER A 78 10.24 8.39 14.85
CA SER A 78 10.66 9.64 15.47
C SER A 78 12.17 9.82 15.50
N GLU A 79 12.93 8.72 15.61
CA GLU A 79 14.39 8.74 15.55
C GLU A 79 14.92 9.12 14.16
N GLN A 80 14.23 8.71 13.09
CA GLN A 80 14.66 8.98 11.71
C GLN A 80 14.04 10.25 11.11
N LEU A 81 12.78 10.55 11.46
CA LEU A 81 11.96 11.59 10.83
C LEU A 81 11.36 12.57 11.85
N GLY A 82 11.94 12.66 13.05
CA GLY A 82 11.47 13.58 14.08
C GLY A 82 11.43 15.04 13.61
N ASN A 83 10.40 15.77 14.04
CA ASN A 83 10.12 17.17 13.65
C ASN A 83 9.79 17.39 12.17
N ASN A 84 9.55 16.33 11.40
CA ASN A 84 9.14 16.43 10.01
C ASN A 84 7.69 15.99 9.82
N SER A 85 7.05 16.51 8.77
CA SER A 85 5.75 16.01 8.31
C SER A 85 5.95 15.00 7.18
N ILE A 86 5.27 13.87 7.26
CA ILE A 86 5.24 12.85 6.21
C ILE A 86 3.90 12.87 5.50
N GLU A 87 3.93 12.75 4.18
CA GLU A 87 2.73 12.55 3.38
C GLU A 87 2.39 11.07 3.31
N ILE A 88 1.17 10.72 3.70
CA ILE A 88 0.70 9.34 3.67
C ILE A 88 -0.08 9.10 2.38
N PRO A 89 0.35 8.17 1.52
CA PRO A 89 -0.33 7.90 0.27
C PRO A 89 -1.66 7.20 0.52
N MET A 90 -2.63 7.38 -0.39
CA MET A 90 -3.95 6.73 -0.35
C MET A 90 -3.93 5.21 -0.62
N GLY A 91 -2.77 4.62 -0.88
CA GLY A 91 -2.66 3.18 -1.21
C GLY A 91 -3.34 2.75 -2.53
N SER A 92 -3.79 3.69 -3.37
CA SER A 92 -4.47 3.39 -4.66
C SER A 92 -3.77 2.32 -5.51
N PRO A 93 -2.42 2.32 -5.66
CA PRO A 93 -1.72 1.27 -6.40
C PRO A 93 -1.93 -0.14 -5.80
N ILE A 94 -1.94 -0.24 -4.47
CA ILE A 94 -2.13 -1.49 -3.72
C ILE A 94 -3.56 -2.00 -3.95
N PHE A 95 -4.57 -1.14 -3.81
CA PHE A 95 -5.97 -1.52 -4.06
C PHE A 95 -6.19 -2.01 -5.50
N VAL A 96 -5.59 -1.33 -6.49
CA VAL A 96 -5.68 -1.73 -7.90
C VAL A 96 -5.01 -3.07 -8.13
N ALA A 97 -3.82 -3.29 -7.57
CA ALA A 97 -3.09 -4.55 -7.67
C ALA A 97 -3.90 -5.71 -7.05
N MET A 98 -4.41 -5.54 -5.83
CA MET A 98 -5.27 -6.53 -5.15
C MET A 98 -6.48 -6.89 -5.98
N ARG A 99 -7.23 -5.88 -6.44
CA ARG A 99 -8.40 -6.10 -7.30
C ARG A 99 -8.02 -6.90 -8.55
N ASN A 100 -6.92 -6.53 -9.20
CA ASN A 100 -6.51 -7.18 -10.44
C ASN A 100 -6.14 -8.66 -10.21
N ARG A 101 -5.41 -8.98 -9.14
CA ARG A 101 -5.05 -10.37 -8.77
C ARG A 101 -6.30 -11.19 -8.47
N MET A 102 -7.19 -10.69 -7.62
CA MET A 102 -8.46 -11.37 -7.28
C MET A 102 -9.36 -11.59 -8.50
N VAL A 103 -9.45 -10.61 -9.41
CA VAL A 103 -10.21 -10.74 -10.66
C VAL A 103 -9.62 -11.83 -11.55
N ARG A 104 -8.29 -11.95 -11.65
CA ARG A 104 -7.63 -13.01 -12.43
C ARG A 104 -7.87 -14.39 -11.83
N ASP A 105 -7.80 -14.53 -10.51
CA ASP A 105 -8.05 -15.80 -9.84
C ASP A 105 -9.51 -16.24 -9.98
N LEU A 106 -10.45 -15.31 -9.87
CA LEU A 106 -11.87 -15.57 -10.09
C LEU A 106 -12.20 -15.84 -11.55
N ALA A 107 -11.49 -15.23 -12.51
CA ALA A 107 -11.68 -15.47 -13.93
C ALA A 107 -11.36 -16.92 -14.35
N LYS A 108 -10.57 -17.66 -13.56
CA LYS A 108 -10.32 -19.09 -13.76
C LYS A 108 -11.53 -19.97 -13.36
N LYS A 109 -12.39 -19.48 -12.47
CA LYS A 109 -13.48 -20.25 -11.85
C LYS A 109 -14.88 -19.80 -12.27
N GLU A 110 -15.08 -18.51 -12.52
CA GLU A 110 -16.39 -17.90 -12.78
C GLU A 110 -16.45 -17.15 -14.11
N SER A 111 -17.68 -16.91 -14.59
CA SER A 111 -17.90 -16.12 -15.80
C SER A 111 -17.64 -14.63 -15.58
N LYS A 112 -17.11 -13.96 -16.61
CA LYS A 112 -16.75 -12.53 -16.60
C LYS A 112 -17.93 -11.61 -16.20
N ALA A 113 -19.16 -12.01 -16.53
CA ALA A 113 -20.37 -11.27 -16.17
C ALA A 113 -20.68 -11.31 -14.67
N LYS A 114 -20.44 -12.45 -14.00
CA LYS A 114 -20.65 -12.60 -12.55
C LYS A 114 -19.62 -11.80 -11.76
N ILE A 115 -18.36 -11.82 -12.20
CA ILE A 115 -17.27 -11.02 -11.64
C ILE A 115 -17.57 -9.53 -11.76
N ALA A 116 -17.99 -9.06 -12.94
CA ALA A 116 -18.37 -7.67 -13.16
C ALA A 116 -19.44 -7.17 -12.16
N ARG A 117 -20.47 -7.99 -11.90
CA ARG A 117 -21.52 -7.68 -10.91
C ARG A 117 -20.99 -7.68 -9.48
N LYS A 118 -20.09 -8.59 -9.13
CA LYS A 118 -19.51 -8.70 -7.77
C LYS A 118 -18.62 -7.51 -7.41
N PHE A 119 -17.77 -7.07 -8.35
CA PHE A 119 -16.85 -5.95 -8.14
C PHE A 119 -17.44 -4.59 -8.52
N GLY A 120 -18.63 -4.55 -9.13
CA GLY A 120 -19.26 -3.30 -9.58
C GLY A 120 -18.53 -2.62 -10.73
N VAL A 121 -17.88 -3.39 -11.61
CA VAL A 121 -17.09 -2.88 -12.75
C VAL A 121 -17.65 -3.40 -14.07
N THR A 122 -17.31 -2.74 -15.18
CA THR A 122 -17.77 -3.19 -16.50
C THR A 122 -17.05 -4.46 -16.96
N GLN A 123 -17.70 -5.23 -17.85
CA GLN A 123 -17.05 -6.38 -18.48
C GLN A 123 -15.81 -6.00 -19.28
N ARG A 124 -15.78 -4.79 -19.85
CA ARG A 124 -14.60 -4.23 -20.54
C ARG A 124 -13.41 -4.11 -19.59
N THR A 125 -13.62 -3.61 -18.38
CA THR A 125 -12.58 -3.49 -17.35
C THR A 125 -12.05 -4.87 -16.96
N ILE A 126 -12.92 -5.86 -16.74
CA ILE A 126 -12.51 -7.24 -16.45
C ILE A 126 -11.69 -7.83 -17.60
N ARG A 127 -12.12 -7.65 -18.86
CA ARG A 127 -11.36 -8.09 -20.03
C ARG A 127 -9.97 -7.45 -20.08
N SER A 128 -9.87 -6.16 -19.79
CA SER A 128 -8.59 -5.45 -19.74
C SER A 128 -7.66 -6.01 -18.67
N ILE A 129 -8.18 -6.37 -17.48
CA ILE A 129 -7.40 -6.92 -16.37
C ILE A 129 -6.91 -8.33 -16.67
N VAL A 130 -7.76 -9.16 -17.28
CA VAL A 130 -7.41 -10.55 -17.65
C VAL A 130 -6.40 -10.58 -18.79
N ASN A 131 -6.54 -9.68 -19.77
CA ASN A 131 -5.65 -9.63 -20.92
C ASN A 131 -4.33 -8.91 -20.63
N ALA A 132 -4.27 -8.03 -19.63
CA ALA A 132 -3.03 -7.40 -19.22
C ALA A 132 -2.18 -8.41 -18.42
N GLU A 133 -0.94 -8.61 -18.85
CA GLU A 133 0.06 -9.34 -18.07
C GLU A 133 0.35 -8.62 -16.73
N GLU A 134 0.82 -9.36 -15.74
CA GLU A 134 1.16 -8.84 -14.41
C GLU A 134 2.45 -8.02 -14.44
N LYS A 135 2.42 -6.87 -15.12
CA LYS A 135 3.45 -5.85 -14.97
C LYS A 135 3.16 -5.08 -13.69
N LEU A 136 3.69 -5.57 -12.57
CA LEU A 136 3.87 -4.75 -11.39
C LEU A 136 4.74 -3.56 -11.82
N LYS A 137 4.16 -2.36 -11.82
CA LYS A 137 4.96 -1.14 -12.02
C LYS A 137 5.73 -0.90 -10.73
N LEU A 138 6.83 -1.61 -10.57
CA LEU A 138 7.78 -1.38 -9.51
C LEU A 138 8.42 -0.01 -9.77
N ASN A 139 8.51 0.81 -8.72
CA ASN A 139 9.21 2.09 -8.76
C ASN A 139 10.74 1.86 -8.80
N GLU A 140 11.24 1.19 -9.83
CA GLU A 140 12.67 1.06 -10.07
C GLU A 140 13.24 2.42 -10.51
N ASP A 141 14.37 2.81 -9.92
CA ASP A 141 15.09 4.03 -10.31
C ASP A 141 15.72 3.83 -11.70
N PRO A 142 15.30 4.55 -12.74
CA PRO A 142 15.90 4.43 -14.07
C PRO A 142 17.36 4.92 -14.11
N ASN A 143 17.87 5.52 -13.02
CA ASN A 143 19.20 6.12 -12.94
C ASN A 143 20.34 5.15 -12.57
N TYR A 144 20.05 3.88 -12.25
CA TYR A 144 21.12 2.92 -11.94
C TYR A 144 21.96 2.50 -13.16
N ASP A 145 21.52 2.82 -14.38
CA ASP A 145 22.20 2.42 -15.62
C ASP A 145 23.26 3.41 -16.13
N LEU A 146 23.41 4.59 -15.52
CA LEU A 146 24.32 5.62 -16.02
C LEU A 146 25.80 5.45 -15.60
N PHE A 147 26.09 4.63 -14.59
CA PHE A 147 27.45 4.43 -14.07
C PHE A 147 27.95 2.98 -14.20
N SER A 148 27.28 2.15 -15.00
CA SER A 148 27.63 0.74 -15.21
C SER A 148 28.58 0.50 -16.40
N ASN A 149 29.32 1.53 -16.85
CA ASN A 149 30.35 1.42 -17.89
C ASN A 149 31.76 1.50 -17.30
#